data_AF-A0A418EP52-F1
#
_entry.id   AF-A0A418EP52-F1
#
_cell.length_a   1.000
_cell.length_b   1.000
_cell.length_c   1.000
_cell.angle_alpha   90.00
_cell.angle_beta   90.00
_cell.angle_gamma   90.00
#
_symmetry.space_group_name_H-M   'P 1'
#
loop_
_entity.id
_entity.type
_entity.pdbx_description
1 polymer ?
#
loop_
_entity_poly.entity_id
_entity_poly.type
_entity_poly.pdbx_seq_one_letter_code
_entity_poly.pdbx_strand_id
1 'polypeptide(L)'
;ATIDDHRVLHVSLIDGVSGRIVHRVKHRDAAEPVHLVQSENWLVYSYWNTKSKRTELVSLTLVEGGVPANGLNPWKQPRWASAKSSFEPKLPVVLQKTFVYPASISALGVTVTNQGITPQYILVAQSNGQIFKLARNFIDPRVPDGAPTPEQIRCETERFLENRLGQMMDCCCSEGLFQYTPYVPVLANALNMVTYNQTIRGIRRLVTAPALLESTSLTFAYGLDLYYVRLAPANAFDVLPSDFNFELLLLLCLGFIGGAYLTSVLADRKELHDAWK
;
A
#
# COMPACT_ATOMS: atom_id res chain seq x y z
N ALA A 1 -3.73 -3.24 -23.44
CA ALA A 1 -3.78 -4.70 -23.40
C ALA A 1 -4.68 -5.15 -24.54
N THR A 2 -4.35 -6.24 -25.22
CA THR A 2 -5.14 -6.76 -26.36
C THR A 2 -5.43 -8.24 -26.14
N ILE A 3 -6.61 -8.69 -26.55
CA ILE A 3 -6.98 -10.11 -26.55
C ILE A 3 -7.06 -10.56 -27.99
N ASP A 4 -6.36 -11.64 -28.32
CA ASP A 4 -6.40 -12.28 -29.63
C ASP A 4 -7.62 -13.24 -29.72
N ASP A 5 -8.02 -13.60 -30.94
CA ASP A 5 -9.14 -14.53 -31.21
C ASP A 5 -8.98 -15.89 -30.51
N HIS A 6 -7.73 -16.28 -30.23
CA HIS A 6 -7.40 -17.49 -29.46
C HIS A 6 -7.53 -17.32 -27.93
N ARG A 7 -8.21 -16.27 -27.46
CA ARG A 7 -8.37 -15.94 -26.02
C ARG A 7 -7.03 -15.82 -25.30
N VAL A 8 -6.07 -15.19 -25.97
CA VAL A 8 -4.75 -14.91 -25.40
C VAL A 8 -4.67 -13.42 -25.11
N LEU A 9 -4.51 -13.07 -23.84
CA LEU A 9 -4.33 -11.69 -23.39
C LEU A 9 -2.84 -11.33 -23.47
N HIS A 10 -2.56 -10.27 -24.23
CA HIS A 10 -1.26 -9.64 -24.35
C HIS A 10 -1.23 -8.34 -23.55
N VAL A 11 -0.36 -8.29 -22.54
CA VAL A 11 -0.07 -7.06 -21.78
C VAL A 11 1.36 -6.66 -22.08
N SER A 12 1.55 -5.50 -22.70
CA SER A 12 2.89 -4.96 -23.03
C SER A 12 3.09 -3.64 -22.30
N LEU A 13 4.20 -3.51 -21.59
CA LEU A 13 4.73 -2.26 -21.06
C LEU A 13 5.66 -1.68 -22.10
N ILE A 14 5.34 -0.48 -22.59
CA ILE A 14 6.03 0.19 -23.68
C ILE A 14 6.49 1.56 -23.16
N ASP A 15 7.75 1.90 -23.44
CA ASP A 15 8.24 3.25 -23.22
C ASP A 15 7.68 4.19 -24.28
N GLY A 16 6.99 5.25 -23.85
CA GLY A 16 6.34 6.22 -24.74
C GLY A 16 7.32 7.06 -25.55
N VAL A 17 8.58 7.18 -25.13
CA VAL A 17 9.60 7.98 -25.83
C VAL A 17 10.37 7.13 -26.84
N SER A 18 11.00 6.03 -26.40
CA SER A 18 11.81 5.19 -27.29
C SER A 18 11.01 4.15 -28.09
N GLY A 19 9.75 3.90 -27.72
CA GLY A 19 8.94 2.82 -28.30
C GLY A 19 9.40 1.41 -27.88
N ARG A 20 10.39 1.31 -27.00
CA ARG A 20 10.94 0.03 -26.55
C ARG A 20 9.92 -0.71 -25.69
N ILE A 21 9.78 -2.01 -25.93
CA ILE A 21 8.99 -2.89 -25.07
C ILE A 21 9.85 -3.23 -23.84
N VAL A 22 9.42 -2.74 -22.69
CA VAL A 22 10.08 -2.99 -21.40
C VAL A 22 9.77 -4.41 -20.92
N HIS A 23 8.51 -4.81 -21.01
CA HIS A 23 8.06 -6.11 -20.56
C HIS A 23 6.80 -6.53 -21.31
N ARG A 24 6.64 -7.84 -21.57
CA ARG A 24 5.47 -8.39 -22.24
C ARG A 24 5.04 -9.69 -21.56
N VAL A 25 3.78 -9.74 -21.14
CA VAL A 25 3.14 -10.91 -20.53
C VAL A 25 2.10 -11.46 -21.48
N LYS A 26 1.99 -12.80 -21.51
CA LYS A 26 0.98 -13.54 -22.26
C LYS A 26 0.19 -14.43 -21.30
N HIS A 27 -1.13 -14.23 -21.24
CA HIS A 27 -2.04 -15.09 -20.50
C HIS A 27 -2.91 -15.86 -21.47
N ARG A 28 -2.90 -17.19 -21.38
CA ARG A 28 -3.80 -18.04 -22.15
C ARG A 28 -5.15 -18.14 -21.45
N ASP A 29 -6.19 -18.47 -22.22
CA ASP A 29 -7.54 -18.68 -21.71
C ASP A 29 -8.15 -17.44 -21.04
N ALA A 30 -7.72 -16.23 -21.43
CA ALA A 30 -8.18 -14.97 -20.87
C ALA A 30 -9.33 -14.37 -21.69
N ALA A 31 -10.32 -13.79 -21.01
CA ALA A 31 -11.47 -13.13 -21.60
C ALA A 31 -11.72 -11.75 -20.96
N GLU A 32 -12.55 -10.98 -21.65
CA GLU A 32 -13.04 -9.67 -21.20
C GLU A 32 -14.03 -9.79 -20.02
N PRO A 33 -14.20 -8.74 -19.20
CA PRO A 33 -13.54 -7.43 -19.28
C PRO A 33 -12.12 -7.43 -18.70
N VAL A 34 -11.24 -6.63 -19.29
CA VAL A 34 -9.88 -6.38 -18.78
C VAL A 34 -9.82 -4.97 -18.22
N HIS A 35 -9.48 -4.87 -16.94
CA HIS A 35 -9.25 -3.58 -16.28
C HIS A 35 -7.79 -3.45 -15.91
N LEU A 36 -7.23 -2.26 -16.05
CA LEU A 36 -5.83 -1.99 -15.80
C LEU A 36 -5.69 -0.67 -15.07
N VAL A 37 -4.83 -0.65 -14.06
CA VAL A 37 -4.44 0.55 -13.35
C VAL A 37 -2.94 0.57 -13.14
N GLN A 38 -2.33 1.71 -13.44
CA GLN A 38 -0.90 1.96 -13.27
C GLN A 38 -0.74 3.06 -12.25
N SER A 39 0.20 2.90 -11.33
CA SER A 39 0.64 3.97 -10.43
C SER A 39 2.12 3.81 -10.18
N GLU A 40 2.85 4.92 -10.19
CA GLU A 40 4.30 4.97 -9.94
C GLU A 40 5.08 3.89 -10.71
N ASN A 41 5.66 2.92 -9.99
CA ASN A 41 6.48 1.84 -10.51
C ASN A 41 5.73 0.50 -10.62
N TRP A 42 4.42 0.46 -10.42
CA TRP A 42 3.66 -0.79 -10.42
C TRP A 42 2.41 -0.73 -11.32
N LEU A 43 1.99 -1.91 -11.75
CA LEU A 43 0.84 -2.12 -12.61
C LEU A 43 -0.02 -3.23 -12.02
N VAL A 44 -1.31 -3.00 -11.95
CA VAL A 44 -2.28 -4.04 -11.60
C VAL A 44 -3.32 -4.12 -12.70
N TYR A 45 -3.60 -5.33 -13.16
CA TYR A 45 -4.71 -5.56 -14.07
C TYR A 45 -5.49 -6.80 -13.69
N SER A 46 -6.76 -6.81 -14.05
CA SER A 46 -7.63 -7.96 -13.90
C SER A 46 -8.14 -8.46 -15.24
N TYR A 47 -8.39 -9.76 -15.33
CA TYR A 47 -9.07 -10.39 -16.45
C TYR A 47 -9.86 -11.61 -15.98
N TRP A 48 -10.77 -12.09 -16.82
CA TRP A 48 -11.51 -13.32 -16.56
C TRP A 48 -10.76 -14.53 -17.13
N ASN A 49 -10.39 -15.50 -16.30
CA ASN A 49 -9.80 -16.74 -16.76
C ASN A 49 -10.91 -17.76 -17.10
N THR A 50 -11.02 -18.12 -18.37
CA THR A 50 -12.05 -19.04 -18.89
C THR A 50 -11.81 -20.50 -18.51
N LYS A 51 -10.54 -20.90 -18.29
CA LYS A 51 -10.19 -22.26 -17.88
C LYS A 51 -10.52 -22.50 -16.41
N SER A 52 -10.09 -21.58 -15.53
CA SER A 52 -10.33 -21.67 -14.09
C SER A 52 -11.65 -21.05 -13.64
N LYS A 53 -12.39 -20.39 -14.56
CA LYS A 53 -13.69 -19.74 -14.34
C LYS A 53 -13.68 -18.77 -13.15
N ARG A 54 -12.64 -17.96 -13.06
CA ARG A 54 -12.44 -17.00 -11.97
C ARG A 54 -11.80 -15.71 -12.46
N THR A 55 -12.00 -14.64 -11.71
CA THR A 55 -11.32 -13.37 -11.94
C THR A 55 -9.90 -13.46 -11.38
N GLU A 56 -8.90 -13.22 -12.23
CA GLU A 56 -7.50 -13.16 -11.83
C GLU A 56 -7.04 -11.70 -11.85
N LEU A 57 -6.29 -11.32 -10.82
CA LEU A 57 -5.70 -10.00 -10.64
C LEU A 57 -4.19 -10.18 -10.64
N VAL A 58 -3.52 -9.64 -11.64
CA VAL A 58 -2.06 -9.74 -11.78
C VAL A 58 -1.45 -8.43 -11.32
N SER A 59 -0.49 -8.54 -10.41
CA SER A 59 0.30 -7.44 -9.90
C SER A 59 1.72 -7.51 -10.44
N LEU A 60 2.20 -6.39 -10.97
CA LEU A 60 3.56 -6.21 -11.45
C LEU A 60 4.21 -5.04 -10.73
N THR A 61 5.47 -5.21 -10.36
CA THR A 61 6.31 -4.14 -9.81
C THR A 61 7.58 -4.05 -10.62
N LEU A 62 7.92 -2.84 -11.04
CA LEU A 62 9.15 -2.51 -11.73
C LEU A 62 10.16 -2.04 -10.69
N VAL A 63 11.27 -2.76 -10.58
CA VAL A 63 12.35 -2.45 -9.65
C VAL A 63 13.61 -2.28 -10.47
N GLU A 64 14.43 -1.30 -10.14
CA GLU A 64 15.76 -1.25 -10.73
C GLU A 64 16.60 -2.41 -10.19
N GLY A 65 17.35 -3.08 -11.06
CA GLY A 65 18.18 -4.21 -10.64
C GLY A 65 18.96 -3.90 -9.36
N GLY A 66 18.87 -4.82 -8.39
CA GLY A 66 19.41 -4.64 -7.05
C GLY A 66 20.91 -4.35 -7.06
N VAL A 67 21.39 -3.70 -5.98
CA VAL A 67 22.82 -3.59 -5.76
C VAL A 67 23.34 -5.03 -5.60
N PRO A 68 24.32 -5.48 -6.42
CA PRO A 68 24.85 -6.83 -6.30
C PRO A 68 25.34 -7.07 -4.87
N ALA A 69 25.35 -8.32 -4.40
CA ALA A 69 25.76 -8.65 -3.02
C ALA A 69 27.13 -8.03 -2.64
N ASN A 70 28.04 -7.88 -3.61
CA ASN A 70 29.36 -7.26 -3.44
C ASN A 70 29.40 -5.76 -3.80
N GLY A 71 28.24 -5.15 -4.06
CA GLY A 71 28.09 -3.79 -4.58
C GLY A 71 27.90 -2.73 -3.49
N LEU A 72 27.52 -3.14 -2.28
CA LEU A 72 27.51 -2.30 -1.09
C LEU A 72 28.81 -2.53 -0.34
N ASN A 73 29.73 -1.58 -0.41
CA ASN A 73 30.88 -1.56 0.48
C ASN A 73 31.01 -0.14 1.08
N PRO A 74 31.69 0.02 2.23
CA PRO A 74 31.87 1.34 2.88
C PRO A 74 32.42 2.44 1.94
N TRP A 75 33.03 2.07 0.83
CA TRP A 75 33.68 2.95 -0.14
C TRP A 75 32.87 3.15 -1.43
N LYS A 76 31.74 2.46 -1.61
CA LYS A 76 30.90 2.46 -2.80
C LYS A 76 29.45 2.62 -2.37
N GLN A 77 29.01 3.86 -2.37
CA GLN A 77 27.63 4.22 -2.12
C GLN A 77 26.82 4.07 -3.41
N PRO A 78 25.60 3.52 -3.35
CA PRO A 78 24.68 3.59 -4.49
C PRO A 78 24.38 5.07 -4.76
N ARG A 79 24.77 5.54 -5.94
CA ARG A 79 24.42 6.89 -6.41
C ARG A 79 23.25 6.78 -7.37
N TRP A 80 22.16 7.43 -7.03
CA TRP A 80 21.05 7.64 -7.96
C TRP A 80 21.37 8.83 -8.85
N ALA A 81 21.18 8.67 -10.16
CA ALA A 81 21.31 9.77 -11.09
C ALA A 81 20.21 10.81 -10.80
N SER A 82 20.56 12.09 -10.81
CA SER A 82 19.61 13.20 -10.62
C SER A 82 18.63 13.35 -11.79
N ALA A 83 18.94 12.76 -12.94
CA ALA A 83 18.09 12.69 -14.12
C ALA A 83 18.07 11.26 -14.65
N LYS A 84 16.95 10.85 -15.25
CA LYS A 84 16.80 9.60 -16.00
C LYS A 84 16.41 9.91 -17.43
N SER A 85 17.06 9.25 -18.39
CA SER A 85 16.70 9.33 -19.81
C SER A 85 16.08 8.03 -20.28
N SER A 86 14.97 8.12 -21.03
CA SER A 86 14.32 6.98 -21.70
C SER A 86 15.23 6.24 -22.70
N PHE A 87 16.30 6.90 -23.17
CA PHE A 87 17.28 6.28 -24.08
C PHE A 87 18.37 5.49 -23.36
N GLU A 88 18.37 5.46 -22.02
CA GLU A 88 19.30 4.63 -21.27
C GLU A 88 18.99 3.13 -21.46
N PRO A 89 20.02 2.29 -21.63
CA PRO A 89 19.83 0.90 -22.01
C PRO A 89 19.33 0.01 -20.86
N LYS A 90 19.38 0.49 -19.60
CA LYS A 90 19.12 -0.32 -18.40
C LYS A 90 17.62 -0.60 -18.25
N LEU A 91 17.24 -1.86 -18.43
CA LEU A 91 15.87 -2.32 -18.19
C LEU A 91 15.61 -2.55 -16.69
N PRO A 92 14.40 -2.27 -16.20
CA PRO A 92 13.98 -2.66 -14.86
C PRO A 92 13.79 -4.18 -14.77
N VAL A 93 14.00 -4.70 -13.57
CA VAL A 93 13.59 -6.05 -13.17
C VAL A 93 12.10 -6.03 -12.87
N VAL A 94 11.34 -6.90 -13.52
CA VAL A 94 9.90 -6.98 -13.34
C VAL A 94 9.56 -8.15 -12.45
N LEU A 95 8.97 -7.84 -11.30
CA LEU A 95 8.40 -8.84 -10.40
C LEU A 95 6.92 -8.95 -10.70
N GLN A 96 6.41 -10.17 -10.82
CA GLN A 96 5.01 -10.42 -11.14
C GLN A 96 4.44 -11.53 -10.26
N LYS A 97 3.20 -11.35 -9.80
CA LYS A 97 2.39 -12.41 -9.18
C LYS A 97 0.93 -12.26 -9.54
N THR A 98 0.25 -13.39 -9.57
CA THR A 98 -1.18 -13.48 -9.86
C THR A 98 -1.94 -13.81 -8.59
N PHE A 99 -3.04 -13.09 -8.38
CA PHE A 99 -3.98 -13.30 -7.28
C PHE A 99 -5.36 -13.60 -7.87
N VAL A 100 -6.24 -14.18 -7.08
CA VAL A 100 -7.61 -14.54 -7.41
C VAL A 100 -8.53 -13.59 -6.66
N TYR A 101 -9.39 -12.92 -7.42
CA TYR A 101 -10.40 -12.04 -6.86
C TYR A 101 -11.77 -12.75 -6.89
N PRO A 102 -12.51 -12.80 -5.78
CA PRO A 102 -13.70 -13.64 -5.65
C PRO A 102 -14.93 -13.11 -6.39
N ALA A 103 -14.91 -11.84 -6.84
CA ALA A 103 -16.04 -11.19 -7.50
C ALA A 103 -15.69 -10.74 -8.93
N SER A 104 -16.70 -10.35 -9.70
CA SER A 104 -16.48 -9.67 -10.98
C SER A 104 -16.15 -8.19 -10.74
N ILE A 105 -15.17 -7.69 -11.48
CA ILE A 105 -14.67 -6.32 -11.38
C ILE A 105 -15.25 -5.52 -12.54
N SER A 106 -15.82 -4.35 -12.23
CA SER A 106 -16.40 -3.41 -13.21
C SER A 106 -15.44 -2.25 -13.54
N ALA A 107 -14.64 -1.82 -12.56
CA ALA A 107 -13.62 -0.80 -12.74
C ALA A 107 -12.52 -0.92 -11.69
N LEU A 108 -11.32 -0.47 -12.03
CA LEU A 108 -10.20 -0.31 -11.12
C LEU A 108 -9.82 1.17 -11.02
N GLY A 109 -9.41 1.59 -9.83
CA GLY A 109 -8.86 2.91 -9.56
C GLY A 109 -7.77 2.82 -8.48
N VAL A 110 -7.01 3.89 -8.29
CA VAL A 110 -5.97 3.97 -7.25
C VAL A 110 -6.10 5.30 -6.53
N THR A 111 -5.97 5.30 -5.21
CA THR A 111 -5.97 6.54 -4.43
C THR A 111 -4.71 7.35 -4.70
N VAL A 112 -4.85 8.65 -4.95
CA VAL A 112 -3.74 9.57 -5.20
C VAL A 112 -3.79 10.69 -4.17
N THR A 113 -2.64 11.02 -3.59
CA THR A 113 -2.42 12.12 -2.65
C THR A 113 -1.44 13.13 -3.23
N ASN A 114 -1.28 14.28 -2.59
CA ASN A 114 -0.54 15.41 -3.17
C ASN A 114 0.96 15.12 -3.26
N GLN A 115 1.55 14.54 -2.22
CA GLN A 115 2.98 14.20 -2.13
C GLN A 115 3.27 12.72 -2.37
N GLY A 116 2.24 11.87 -2.45
CA GLY A 116 2.42 10.41 -2.59
C GLY A 116 3.08 9.75 -1.37
N ILE A 117 3.02 10.38 -0.20
CA ILE A 117 3.60 9.84 1.05
C ILE A 117 2.67 8.77 1.62
N THR A 118 1.37 9.01 1.57
CA THR A 118 0.36 8.08 2.05
C THR A 118 0.35 6.81 1.19
N PRO A 119 0.32 5.59 1.78
CA PRO A 119 0.26 4.35 1.03
C PRO A 119 -0.97 4.31 0.11
N GLN A 120 -0.73 3.89 -1.13
CA GLN A 120 -1.77 3.80 -2.14
C GLN A 120 -2.63 2.55 -1.95
N TYR A 121 -3.94 2.73 -2.08
CA TYR A 121 -4.92 1.66 -2.11
C TYR A 121 -5.51 1.53 -3.50
N ILE A 122 -5.74 0.31 -3.90
CA ILE A 122 -6.44 -0.01 -5.14
C ILE A 122 -7.92 -0.08 -4.83
N LEU A 123 -8.69 0.72 -5.54
CA LEU A 123 -10.14 0.73 -5.46
C LEU A 123 -10.68 -0.24 -6.50
N VAL A 124 -11.38 -1.27 -6.03
CA VAL A 124 -11.98 -2.29 -6.88
C VAL A 124 -13.49 -2.09 -6.85
N ALA A 125 -14.04 -1.57 -7.96
CA ALA A 125 -15.49 -1.52 -8.15
C ALA A 125 -15.98 -2.90 -8.56
N GLN A 126 -16.85 -3.49 -7.75
CA GLN A 126 -17.43 -4.79 -8.01
C GLN A 126 -18.73 -4.66 -8.80
N SER A 127 -19.12 -5.73 -9.51
CA SER A 127 -20.39 -5.77 -10.26
C SER A 127 -21.64 -5.70 -9.38
N ASN A 128 -21.53 -6.03 -8.08
CA ASN A 128 -22.60 -5.86 -7.09
C ASN A 128 -22.84 -4.39 -6.70
N GLY A 129 -22.02 -3.46 -7.19
CA GLY A 129 -22.09 -2.03 -6.90
C GLY A 129 -21.35 -1.57 -5.65
N GLN A 130 -20.57 -2.45 -5.02
CA GLN A 130 -19.71 -2.11 -3.89
C GLN A 130 -18.31 -1.72 -4.37
N ILE A 131 -17.66 -0.81 -3.64
CA ILE A 131 -16.27 -0.43 -3.87
C ILE A 131 -15.42 -0.98 -2.73
N PHE A 132 -14.47 -1.84 -3.04
CA PHE A 132 -13.52 -2.39 -2.08
C PHE A 132 -12.21 -1.63 -2.12
N LYS A 133 -11.70 -1.17 -0.97
CA LYS A 133 -10.32 -0.69 -0.86
C LYS A 133 -9.37 -1.86 -0.57
N LEU A 134 -8.46 -2.13 -1.49
CA LEU A 134 -7.44 -3.17 -1.39
C LEU A 134 -6.08 -2.55 -1.14
N ALA A 135 -5.46 -2.86 0.00
CA ALA A 135 -4.11 -2.40 0.29
C ALA A 135 -3.09 -3.10 -0.62
N ARG A 136 -2.06 -2.36 -1.04
CA ARG A 136 -1.01 -2.88 -1.94
C ARG A 136 -0.30 -4.12 -1.38
N ASN A 137 -0.08 -4.16 -0.07
CA ASN A 137 0.66 -5.23 0.62
C ASN A 137 0.01 -6.61 0.47
N PHE A 138 -1.32 -6.69 0.27
CA PHE A 138 -2.01 -7.97 0.04
C PHE A 138 -1.72 -8.58 -1.32
N ILE A 139 -1.28 -7.77 -2.28
CA ILE A 139 -1.05 -8.19 -3.66
C ILE A 139 0.37 -7.86 -4.14
N ASP A 140 1.33 -7.66 -3.23
CA ASP A 140 2.72 -7.39 -3.60
C ASP A 140 3.36 -8.65 -4.23
N PRO A 141 3.99 -8.55 -5.42
CA PRO A 141 4.66 -9.68 -6.05
C PRO A 141 5.90 -10.19 -5.29
N ARG A 142 6.44 -9.43 -4.32
CA ARG A 142 7.58 -9.82 -3.49
C ARG A 142 7.25 -10.80 -2.37
N VAL A 143 5.97 -11.03 -2.15
CA VAL A 143 5.45 -11.94 -1.13
C VAL A 143 6.00 -13.36 -1.32
N PRO A 144 6.51 -14.05 -0.28
CA PRO A 144 7.10 -15.39 -0.41
C PRO A 144 6.05 -16.47 -0.70
N ASP A 145 6.40 -17.45 -1.56
CA ASP A 145 5.51 -18.54 -2.00
C ASP A 145 5.30 -19.65 -0.96
N GLY A 146 6.24 -19.80 -0.02
CA GLY A 146 6.24 -20.87 0.99
C GLY A 146 5.86 -20.38 2.39
N ALA A 147 5.55 -21.34 3.28
CA ALA A 147 5.56 -21.06 4.71
C ALA A 147 6.97 -20.60 5.11
N PRO A 148 7.10 -19.62 6.01
CA PRO A 148 8.42 -19.13 6.41
C PRO A 148 9.23 -20.31 6.94
N THR A 149 10.48 -20.44 6.48
CA THR A 149 11.40 -21.46 7.01
C THR A 149 11.59 -21.21 8.51
N PRO A 150 11.93 -22.23 9.31
CA PRO A 150 12.18 -22.04 10.74
C PRO A 150 13.27 -21.00 11.04
N GLU A 151 14.16 -20.71 10.07
CA GLU A 151 15.14 -19.63 10.12
C GLU A 151 14.51 -18.24 9.93
N GLN A 152 13.53 -18.10 9.02
CA GLN A 152 12.77 -16.86 8.81
C GLN A 152 11.82 -16.55 9.98
N ILE A 153 11.18 -17.57 10.55
CA ILE A 153 10.34 -17.44 11.76
C ILE A 153 11.20 -17.02 12.96
N ARG A 154 12.43 -17.56 13.08
CA ARG A 154 13.37 -17.19 14.14
C ARG A 154 13.78 -15.72 14.04
N CYS A 155 14.03 -15.22 12.82
CA CYS A 155 14.25 -13.80 12.55
C CYS A 155 13.06 -12.90 12.95
N GLU A 156 11.81 -13.35 12.78
CA GLU A 156 10.62 -12.62 13.24
C GLU A 156 10.45 -12.60 14.76
N THR A 157 10.83 -13.68 15.45
CA THR A 157 10.74 -13.79 16.92
C THR A 157 11.91 -13.12 17.65
N GLU A 158 13.10 -13.11 17.05
CA GLU A 158 14.30 -12.45 17.61
C GLU A 158 14.26 -10.91 17.54
N ARG A 159 13.23 -10.33 16.91
CA ARG A 159 12.92 -8.87 16.97
C ARG A 159 12.72 -8.35 18.40
N PHE A 160 12.43 -9.24 19.36
CA PHE A 160 12.19 -8.86 20.75
C PHE A 160 13.43 -8.94 21.66
N LEU A 161 14.55 -9.55 21.22
CA LEU A 161 15.64 -9.81 22.17
C LEU A 161 17.08 -9.53 21.74
N GLU A 162 17.46 -9.29 20.47
CA GLU A 162 18.89 -9.06 20.21
C GLU A 162 19.22 -8.05 19.09
N ASN A 163 19.51 -6.83 19.53
CA ASN A 163 20.46 -5.95 18.84
C ASN A 163 21.88 -6.43 19.16
N ARG A 164 22.50 -7.26 18.30
CA ARG A 164 23.95 -7.27 18.03
C ARG A 164 24.32 -8.41 17.09
N LEU A 165 25.15 -8.07 16.10
CA LEU A 165 25.82 -8.91 15.10
C LEU A 165 24.97 -9.26 13.87
N GLY A 166 25.19 -8.44 12.84
CA GLY A 166 24.56 -8.55 11.54
C GLY A 166 24.84 -9.89 10.86
N GLN A 167 23.76 -10.58 10.55
CA GLN A 167 23.67 -11.55 9.47
C GLN A 167 22.39 -11.17 8.71
N MET A 168 22.44 -11.19 7.36
CA MET A 168 21.40 -10.64 6.49
C MET A 168 20.00 -11.14 6.89
N MET A 169 19.22 -10.25 7.51
CA MET A 169 17.79 -10.41 7.69
C MET A 169 17.14 -10.38 6.30
N ASP A 170 16.40 -11.42 5.96
CA ASP A 170 15.59 -11.45 4.74
C ASP A 170 14.67 -10.22 4.72
N CYS A 171 14.94 -9.30 3.79
CA CYS A 171 14.32 -7.97 3.72
C CYS A 171 12.79 -8.01 3.67
N CYS A 172 12.22 -9.13 3.20
CA CYS A 172 10.77 -9.31 3.12
C CYS A 172 10.08 -9.37 4.49
N CYS A 173 10.72 -9.96 5.50
CA CYS A 173 10.18 -10.02 6.87
C CYS A 173 10.30 -8.67 7.59
N SER A 174 11.33 -7.87 7.27
CA SER A 174 11.47 -6.52 7.85
C SER A 174 10.42 -5.55 7.32
N GLU A 175 9.96 -5.73 6.07
CA GLU A 175 8.95 -4.91 5.40
C GLU A 175 7.50 -5.24 5.76
N GLY A 176 7.24 -6.30 6.55
CA GLY A 176 5.88 -6.68 6.96
C GLY A 176 5.02 -7.24 5.83
N LEU A 177 5.62 -7.94 4.88
CA LEU A 177 4.92 -8.62 3.78
C LEU A 177 4.19 -9.86 4.30
N PHE A 178 2.95 -10.05 3.86
CA PHE A 178 2.18 -11.26 4.17
C PHE A 178 2.68 -12.45 3.35
N GLN A 179 2.39 -13.68 3.79
CA GLN A 179 2.62 -14.88 3.00
C GLN A 179 1.72 -14.90 1.74
N TYR A 180 2.21 -15.54 0.67
CA TYR A 180 1.44 -15.67 -0.57
C TYR A 180 0.14 -16.40 -0.33
N THR A 181 -0.94 -15.63 -0.38
CA THR A 181 -2.30 -16.15 -0.38
C THR A 181 -2.91 -15.82 -1.72
N PRO A 182 -3.17 -16.82 -2.58
CA PRO A 182 -3.68 -16.56 -3.91
C PRO A 182 -5.06 -15.90 -3.86
N TYR A 183 -5.88 -16.18 -2.83
CA TYR A 183 -7.20 -15.59 -2.70
C TYR A 183 -7.16 -14.26 -1.95
N VAL A 184 -7.66 -13.20 -2.57
CA VAL A 184 -7.80 -11.90 -1.90
C VAL A 184 -8.96 -11.98 -0.88
N PRO A 185 -8.71 -11.72 0.42
CA PRO A 185 -9.71 -11.87 1.48
C PRO A 185 -10.69 -10.68 1.50
N VAL A 186 -11.58 -10.61 0.52
CA VAL A 186 -12.60 -9.55 0.41
C VAL A 186 -13.66 -9.68 1.51
N LEU A 187 -14.22 -10.89 1.67
CA LEU A 187 -15.31 -11.13 2.62
C LEU A 187 -14.87 -11.05 4.08
N ALA A 188 -13.64 -11.49 4.38
CA ALA A 188 -13.07 -11.37 5.72
C ALA A 188 -12.83 -9.90 6.13
N ASN A 189 -12.67 -9.02 5.15
CA ASN A 189 -12.40 -7.59 5.35
C ASN A 189 -13.57 -6.72 4.89
N ALA A 190 -14.79 -7.04 5.32
CA ALA A 190 -15.99 -6.27 4.95
C ALA A 190 -15.91 -4.78 5.34
N LEU A 191 -15.14 -4.42 6.37
CA LEU A 191 -14.88 -3.02 6.76
C LEU A 191 -14.10 -2.22 5.71
N ASN A 192 -13.47 -2.89 4.74
CA ASN A 192 -12.81 -2.25 3.62
C ASN A 192 -13.76 -1.97 2.44
N MET A 193 -15.06 -2.23 2.58
CA MET A 193 -16.08 -1.73 1.65
C MET A 193 -16.26 -0.24 1.88
N VAL A 194 -15.76 0.57 0.95
CA VAL A 194 -15.87 2.04 0.98
C VAL A 194 -17.32 2.51 0.98
N THR A 195 -18.15 1.78 0.26
CA THR A 195 -19.56 2.07 0.04
C THR A 195 -20.47 1.67 1.20
N TYR A 196 -19.96 0.94 2.21
CA TYR A 196 -20.75 0.43 3.35
C TYR A 196 -22.10 -0.20 2.92
N ASN A 197 -23.22 0.48 3.18
CA ASN A 197 -24.58 0.03 2.85
C ASN A 197 -25.12 0.57 1.51
N GLN A 198 -24.35 1.40 0.80
CA GLN A 198 -24.79 2.08 -0.43
C GLN A 198 -24.31 1.32 -1.68
N THR A 199 -25.20 0.58 -2.35
CA THR A 199 -24.86 -0.09 -3.61
C THR A 199 -24.97 0.89 -4.78
N ILE A 200 -23.88 1.11 -5.52
CA ILE A 200 -23.83 2.00 -6.70
C ILE A 200 -23.99 1.15 -7.97
N ARG A 201 -25.07 1.34 -8.73
CA ARG A 201 -25.30 0.51 -9.90
C ARG A 201 -24.47 1.00 -11.10
N GLY A 202 -23.98 0.04 -11.88
CA GLY A 202 -23.36 0.30 -13.18
C GLY A 202 -22.12 1.21 -13.16
N ILE A 203 -21.21 1.02 -12.20
CA ILE A 203 -19.96 1.80 -12.12
C ILE A 203 -19.13 1.59 -13.39
N ARG A 204 -18.90 2.67 -14.15
CA ARG A 204 -18.08 2.64 -15.38
C ARG A 204 -16.62 2.99 -15.10
N ARG A 205 -16.38 3.93 -14.19
CA ARG A 205 -15.02 4.38 -13.87
C ARG A 205 -14.94 4.93 -12.45
N LEU A 206 -13.77 4.76 -11.86
CA LEU A 206 -13.37 5.41 -10.62
C LEU A 206 -12.35 6.50 -10.95
N VAL A 207 -12.58 7.70 -10.42
CA VAL A 207 -11.66 8.83 -10.55
C VAL A 207 -11.25 9.25 -9.15
N THR A 208 -9.96 9.47 -8.97
CA THR A 208 -9.38 9.92 -7.71
C THR A 208 -8.64 11.22 -7.93
N ALA A 209 -8.68 12.10 -6.93
CA ALA A 209 -7.97 13.37 -6.94
C ALA A 209 -7.33 13.61 -5.57
N PRO A 210 -6.14 14.22 -5.54
CA PRO A 210 -5.51 14.60 -4.28
C PRO A 210 -6.30 15.72 -3.59
N ALA A 211 -6.31 15.71 -2.27
CA ALA A 211 -6.76 16.83 -1.46
C ALA A 211 -5.57 17.63 -0.93
N LEU A 212 -5.85 18.75 -0.24
CA LEU A 212 -4.81 19.57 0.40
C LEU A 212 -4.13 18.84 1.57
N LEU A 213 -4.90 18.03 2.29
CA LEU A 213 -4.42 17.17 3.36
C LEU A 213 -3.84 15.89 2.75
N GLU A 214 -2.58 15.58 3.06
CA GLU A 214 -1.84 14.46 2.48
C GLU A 214 -2.44 13.11 2.87
N SER A 215 -3.08 13.02 4.04
CA SER A 215 -3.74 11.80 4.47
C SER A 215 -5.02 11.48 3.69
N THR A 216 -5.54 12.44 2.91
CA THR A 216 -6.87 12.33 2.29
C THR A 216 -6.82 12.31 0.76
N SER A 217 -7.67 11.47 0.16
CA SER A 217 -7.86 11.35 -1.28
C SER A 217 -9.35 11.44 -1.61
N LEU A 218 -9.69 12.27 -2.59
CA LEU A 218 -11.05 12.45 -3.06
C LEU A 218 -11.36 11.35 -4.07
N THR A 219 -12.37 10.53 -3.81
CA THR A 219 -12.77 9.44 -4.72
C THR A 219 -14.17 9.71 -5.25
N PHE A 220 -14.29 9.69 -6.57
CA PHE A 220 -15.54 9.85 -7.29
C PHE A 220 -15.79 8.65 -8.20
N ALA A 221 -16.88 7.93 -7.96
CA ALA A 221 -17.34 6.83 -8.79
C ALA A 221 -18.51 7.33 -9.64
N TYR A 222 -18.45 7.09 -10.94
CA TYR A 222 -19.53 7.45 -11.85
C TYR A 222 -19.90 6.29 -12.78
N GLY A 223 -21.19 6.25 -13.13
CA GLY A 223 -21.79 5.16 -13.86
C GLY A 223 -23.24 5.46 -14.20
N LEU A 224 -24.15 4.58 -13.78
CA LEU A 224 -25.58 4.91 -13.71
C LEU A 224 -25.85 5.86 -12.53
N ASP A 225 -25.29 5.52 -11.37
CA ASP A 225 -25.33 6.35 -10.16
C ASP A 225 -24.01 7.11 -9.97
N LEU A 226 -24.06 8.18 -9.20
CA LEU A 226 -22.90 8.99 -8.82
C LEU A 226 -22.62 8.81 -7.33
N TYR A 227 -21.35 8.62 -6.98
CA TYR A 227 -20.95 8.47 -5.59
C TYR A 227 -19.62 9.18 -5.33
N TYR A 228 -19.58 9.92 -4.22
CA TYR A 228 -18.43 10.69 -3.79
C TYR A 228 -18.08 10.34 -2.35
N VAL A 229 -16.80 10.15 -2.09
CA VAL A 229 -16.28 9.88 -0.75
C VAL A 229 -14.86 10.42 -0.59
N ARG A 230 -14.54 10.84 0.63
CA ARG A 230 -13.18 11.16 1.03
C ARG A 230 -12.58 9.93 1.70
N LEU A 231 -11.50 9.41 1.13
CA LEU A 231 -10.78 8.27 1.68
C LEU A 231 -9.53 8.75 2.39
N ALA A 232 -9.27 8.20 3.57
CA ALA A 232 -7.99 8.32 4.27
C ALA A 232 -7.30 6.95 4.29
N PRO A 233 -6.40 6.66 3.32
CA PRO A 233 -5.83 5.32 3.18
C PRO A 233 -5.03 4.86 4.40
N ALA A 234 -4.27 5.76 5.03
CA ALA A 234 -3.48 5.49 6.24
C ALA A 234 -4.03 6.17 7.50
N ASN A 235 -5.36 6.29 7.59
CA ASN A 235 -6.04 7.16 8.55
C ASN A 235 -5.63 8.63 8.42
N ALA A 236 -6.38 9.53 9.04
CA ALA A 236 -6.13 10.96 8.95
C ALA A 236 -5.01 11.39 9.91
N PHE A 237 -3.74 11.09 9.58
CA PHE A 237 -2.59 11.39 10.44
C PHE A 237 -2.24 12.89 10.54
N ASP A 238 -2.75 13.72 9.64
CA ASP A 238 -2.57 15.17 9.60
C ASP A 238 -3.73 15.94 10.24
N VAL A 239 -4.72 15.23 10.78
CA VAL A 239 -5.89 15.81 11.48
C VAL A 239 -6.01 15.18 12.85
N LEU A 240 -6.33 16.00 13.85
CA LEU A 240 -6.62 15.50 15.20
C LEU A 240 -7.87 14.60 15.15
N PRO A 241 -7.85 13.40 15.75
CA PRO A 241 -9.02 12.52 15.75
C PRO A 241 -10.21 13.19 16.42
N SER A 242 -11.42 12.89 15.95
CA SER A 242 -12.67 13.40 16.53
C SER A 242 -12.85 13.01 17.99
N ASP A 243 -12.31 11.85 18.37
CA ASP A 243 -12.49 11.23 19.68
C ASP A 243 -11.38 11.65 20.67
N PHE A 244 -10.65 12.73 20.36
CA PHE A 244 -9.61 13.25 21.22
C PHE A 244 -10.18 13.80 22.53
N ASN A 245 -9.70 13.29 23.66
CA ASN A 245 -10.19 13.68 24.98
C ASN A 245 -9.52 14.98 25.46
N PHE A 246 -10.10 16.11 25.08
CA PHE A 246 -9.65 17.43 25.51
C PHE A 246 -9.80 17.66 27.01
N GLU A 247 -10.81 17.07 27.64
CA GLU A 247 -11.08 17.23 29.08
C GLU A 247 -9.95 16.64 29.92
N LEU A 248 -9.53 15.41 29.59
CA LEU A 248 -8.40 14.76 30.26
C LEU A 248 -7.11 15.56 30.09
N LEU A 249 -6.83 16.08 28.89
CA LEU A 249 -5.65 16.89 28.63
C LEU A 249 -5.65 18.14 29.53
N LEU A 250 -6.79 18.85 29.61
CA LEU A 250 -6.91 20.07 30.40
C LEU A 250 -6.77 19.79 31.90
N LEU A 251 -7.40 18.72 32.40
CA LEU A 251 -7.28 18.30 33.79
C LEU A 251 -5.84 17.91 34.15
N LEU A 252 -5.14 17.20 33.25
CA LEU A 252 -3.74 16.83 33.45
C LEU A 252 -2.84 18.07 33.52
N CYS A 253 -3.03 19.04 32.61
CA CYS A 253 -2.28 20.30 32.63
C CYS A 253 -2.50 21.07 33.93
N LEU A 254 -3.75 21.22 34.38
CA LEU A 254 -4.07 21.87 35.65
C LEU A 254 -3.49 21.10 36.85
N GLY A 255 -3.56 19.78 36.82
CA GLY A 255 -2.97 18.90 37.82
C GLY A 255 -1.46 19.07 37.93
N PHE A 256 -0.75 19.17 36.80
CA PHE A 256 0.70 19.42 36.80
C PHE A 256 1.06 20.81 37.30
N ILE A 257 0.29 21.84 36.93
CA ILE A 257 0.51 23.21 37.44
C ILE A 257 0.32 23.25 38.96
N GLY A 258 -0.79 22.68 39.46
CA GLY A 258 -1.08 22.62 40.89
C GLY A 258 -0.05 21.79 41.65
N GLY A 259 0.35 20.64 41.10
CA GLY A 259 1.40 19.78 41.65
C GLY A 259 2.74 20.50 41.73
N ALA A 260 3.17 21.16 40.65
CA ALA A 260 4.43 21.91 40.60
C ALA A 260 4.46 23.03 41.66
N TYR A 261 3.38 23.81 41.75
CA TYR A 261 3.26 24.87 42.76
C TYR A 261 3.29 24.32 44.19
N LEU A 262 2.59 23.23 44.47
CA LEU A 262 2.62 22.61 45.79
C LEU A 262 4.03 22.10 46.13
N THR A 263 4.70 21.45 45.17
CA THR A 263 6.05 20.95 45.38
C THR A 263 7.07 22.07 45.56
N SER A 264 6.94 23.21 44.87
CA SER A 264 7.85 24.35 45.07
C SER A 264 7.70 24.94 46.47
N VAL A 265 6.45 25.14 46.92
CA VAL A 265 6.19 25.64 48.29
C VAL A 265 6.72 24.67 49.35
N LEU A 266 6.59 23.37 49.13
CA LEU A 266 7.13 22.36 50.04
C LEU A 266 8.66 22.32 50.02
N ALA A 267 9.28 22.52 48.86
CA ALA A 267 10.74 22.59 48.71
C ALA A 267 11.31 23.81 49.44
N ASP A 268 10.77 25.00 49.22
CA ASP A 268 11.20 26.24 49.89
C ASP A 268 11.11 26.11 51.41
N ARG A 269 10.02 25.49 51.91
CA ARG A 269 9.85 25.21 53.34
C ARG A 269 10.89 24.25 53.88
N LYS A 270 11.22 23.21 53.12
CA LYS A 270 12.23 22.23 53.51
C LYS A 270 13.63 22.86 53.54
N GLU A 271 13.98 23.63 52.51
CA GLU A 271 15.25 24.34 52.43
C GLU A 271 15.42 25.32 53.60
N LEU A 272 14.37 26.10 53.92
CA LEU A 272 14.36 26.97 55.08
C LEU A 272 14.56 26.17 56.38
N HIS A 273 13.85 25.07 56.58
CA HIS A 273 14.00 24.24 57.78
C HIS A 273 15.42 23.66 57.92
N ASP A 274 16.02 23.21 56.83
CA ASP A 274 17.38 22.66 56.82
C ASP A 274 18.44 23.75 57.06
N ALA A 275 18.21 25.00 56.59
CA ALA A 275 19.10 26.13 56.84
C ALA A 275 19.04 26.70 58.27
N TRP A 276 17.96 26.44 59.02
CA TRP A 276 17.76 26.91 60.40
C TRP A 276 18.16 25.87 61.46
N LYS A 277 18.72 24.73 61.05
CA LYS A 277 19.45 23.80 61.91
C LYS A 277 20.91 24.20 62.03
#